data_AF-A0A3R9X9S5-F1
#
_entry.id   AF-A0A3R9X9S5-F1
#
_cell.length_a   1.000
_cell.length_b   1.000
_cell.length_c   1.000
_cell.angle_alpha   90.00
_cell.angle_beta   90.00
_cell.angle_gamma   90.00
#
_symmetry.space_group_name_H-M   'P 1'
#
loop_
_entity.id
_entity.type
_entity.pdbx_description
1 polymer ?
#
loop_
_entity_poly.entity_id
_entity_poly.type
_entity_poly.pdbx_seq_one_letter_code
_entity_poly.pdbx_strand_id
1 'polypeptide(L)' 'MRNTFDDEDGRFLVLCDVNGLGYGDGQEGRTALWPAFVPVPRGWWTLHGPAGRSACLARVAHTATTPSDEARR' A
#
# COMPACT_ATOMS: atom_id res chain seq x y z
N MET A 1 -7.06 17.97 15.27
CA MET A 1 -7.92 16.85 14.80
C MET A 1 -6.99 15.83 14.16
N ARG A 2 -6.74 14.68 14.82
CA ARG A 2 -5.82 13.65 14.31
C ARG A 2 -6.51 12.97 13.12
N ASN A 3 -5.93 13.09 11.93
CA ASN A 3 -6.45 12.41 10.75
C ASN A 3 -6.38 10.90 11.03
N THR A 4 -7.47 10.16 10.83
CA THR A 4 -7.54 8.72 11.16
C THR A 4 -6.55 7.88 10.36
N PHE A 5 -6.05 8.42 9.24
CA PHE A 5 -4.99 7.83 8.42
C PHE A 5 -3.57 8.03 8.99
N ASP A 6 -3.40 8.90 10.00
CA ASP A 6 -2.10 9.25 10.60
C ASP A 6 -2.03 8.93 12.11
N ASP A 7 -2.88 8.00 12.56
CA ASP A 7 -2.84 7.52 13.94
C ASP A 7 -1.69 6.53 14.12
N GLU A 8 -0.62 6.90 14.83
CA GLU A 8 0.56 6.04 15.03
C GLU A 8 0.25 4.77 15.83
N ASP A 9 -0.74 4.84 16.72
CA ASP A 9 -1.27 3.71 17.49
C ASP A 9 -2.32 2.90 16.68
N GLY A 10 -2.67 3.38 15.49
CA GLY A 10 -3.63 2.76 14.58
C GLY A 10 -3.08 1.50 13.91
N ARG A 11 -3.99 0.55 13.62
CA ARG A 11 -3.69 -0.65 12.85
C ARG A 11 -3.97 -0.38 11.37
N PHE A 12 -2.97 -0.62 10.52
CA PHE A 12 -3.08 -0.45 9.08
C PHE A 12 -2.84 -1.76 8.34
N LEU A 13 -3.37 -1.80 7.13
CA LEU A 13 -3.23 -2.85 6.13
C LEU A 13 -2.54 -2.25 4.91
N VAL A 14 -1.66 -3.03 4.29
CA VAL A 14 -1.19 -2.74 2.94
C VAL A 14 -2.08 -3.54 2.01
N LEU A 15 -2.88 -2.84 1.22
CA LEU A 15 -3.68 -3.43 0.16
C LEU A 15 -2.90 -3.43 -1.14
N CYS A 16 -3.15 -4.41 -1.98
CA CYS A 16 -2.63 -4.48 -3.34
C CYS A 16 -3.82 -4.61 -4.30
N ASP A 17 -3.74 -3.91 -5.43
CA ASP A 17 -4.74 -3.98 -6.48
C ASP A 17 -4.66 -5.35 -7.20
N VAL A 18 -5.80 -6.04 -7.33
CA VAL A 18 -5.87 -7.30 -8.09
C VAL A 18 -5.63 -7.08 -9.58
N ASN A 19 -5.92 -5.87 -10.09
CA ASN A 19 -5.78 -5.55 -11.51
C ASN A 19 -4.31 -5.46 -11.95
N GLY A 20 -3.40 -5.25 -11.01
CA GLY A 20 -1.96 -5.27 -11.27
C GLY A 20 -1.33 -6.66 -11.24
N LEU A 21 -2.09 -7.72 -10.93
CA LEU A 21 -1.61 -9.11 -11.05
C LEU A 21 -1.74 -9.57 -12.51
N GLY A 22 -1.04 -8.89 -13.42
CA GLY A 22 -0.95 -9.27 -14.83
C GLY A 22 0.07 -10.39 -15.02
N TYR A 23 -0.35 -11.49 -15.66
CA TYR A 23 0.56 -12.46 -16.28
C TYR A 23 1.31 -11.77 -17.44
N GLY A 24 2.47 -11.18 -17.17
CA GLY A 24 3.33 -10.60 -18.21
C GLY A 24 4.13 -9.39 -17.71
N ASP A 25 5.42 -9.38 -18.06
CA ASP A 25 6.45 -8.39 -17.72
C ASP A 25 5.95 -6.99 -17.32
N GLY A 26 5.98 -6.70 -16.01
CA GLY A 26 6.16 -5.33 -15.52
C GLY A 26 4.96 -4.58 -14.97
N GLN A 27 3.82 -5.22 -14.65
CA GLN A 27 2.81 -4.54 -13.83
C GLN A 27 3.05 -4.83 -12.34
N GLU A 28 3.80 -3.95 -11.68
CA GLU A 28 3.90 -3.96 -10.23
C GLU A 28 2.55 -3.48 -9.66
N GLY A 29 1.82 -4.39 -9.02
CA GLY A 29 0.51 -4.09 -8.43
C GLY A 29 0.58 -2.87 -7.51
N ARG A 30 -0.34 -1.91 -7.71
CA ARG A 30 -0.40 -0.70 -6.90
C ARG A 30 -0.67 -1.09 -5.46
N THR A 31 0.17 -0.62 -4.54
CA THR A 31 -0.03 -0.79 -3.10
C THR A 31 -0.62 0.47 -2.49
N ALA A 32 -1.57 0.31 -1.57
CA ALA A 32 -2.22 1.41 -0.86
C ALA A 32 -2.28 1.10 0.64
N LEU A 33 -2.01 2.12 1.47
CA LEU A 33 -2.20 2.03 2.91
C LEU A 33 -3.68 2.19 3.24
N TRP A 34 -4.25 1.24 3.98
CA TRP A 34 -5.66 1.23 4.34
C TRP A 34 -5.84 1.01 5.84
N PRO A 35 -6.76 1.72 6.52
CA PRO A 35 -7.00 1.50 7.94
C PRO A 35 -7.70 0.15 8.18
N ALA A 36 -7.22 -0.63 9.15
CA ALA A 36 -7.73 -1.99 9.39
C ALA A 36 -9.19 -2.04 9.88
N PHE A 37 -9.71 -0.94 10.42
CA PHE A 37 -11.10 -0.83 10.87
C PHE A 37 -12.09 -0.50 9.73
N VAL A 38 -11.59 -0.13 8.55
CA VAL A 38 -12.42 0.16 7.38
C VAL A 38 -12.50 -1.08 6.48
N PRO A 39 -13.70 -1.50 6.04
CA PRO A 39 -13.83 -2.64 5.15
C PRO A 39 -13.05 -2.43 3.84
N VAL A 40 -12.38 -3.48 3.39
CA VAL A 40 -11.55 -3.45 2.17
C VAL A 40 -12.46 -3.40 0.94
N PRO A 41 -12.23 -2.47 -0.01
CA PRO A 41 -13.01 -2.40 -1.24
C PRO A 41 -12.78 -3.63 -2.12
N ARG A 42 -13.81 -4.01 -2.90
CA ARG A 42 -13.68 -5.10 -3.89
C ARG A 42 -12.59 -4.76 -4.92
N GLY A 43 -11.81 -5.76 -5.32
CA GLY A 43 -10.67 -5.58 -6.23
C GLY A 43 -9.35 -5.22 -5.53
N TRP A 44 -9.35 -5.13 -4.20
CA TRP A 44 -8.14 -5.00 -3.41
C TRP A 44 -7.98 -6.22 -2.51
N TRP A 45 -6.75 -6.67 -2.34
CA TRP A 45 -6.41 -7.79 -1.47
C TRP A 45 -5.39 -7.38 -0.43
N THR A 46 -5.49 -7.95 0.76
CA THR A 46 -4.59 -7.66 1.87
C THR A 46 -3.23 -8.31 1.61
N LEU A 47 -2.22 -7.50 1.33
CA LEU A 47 -0.84 -7.92 1.12
C LEU A 47 -0.06 -8.03 2.44
N HIS A 48 -0.32 -7.12 3.39
CA HIS A 48 0.35 -7.10 4.69
C HIS A 48 -0.51 -6.46 5.78
N GLY A 49 -0.31 -6.88 7.04
CA GLY A 49 -1.04 -6.38 8.22
C GLY A 49 -2.17 -7.32 8.69
N PRO A 50 -2.91 -6.94 9.75
CA PRO A 50 -2.88 -5.63 10.43
C PRO A 50 -1.61 -5.41 11.26
N ALA A 51 -0.86 -4.35 10.94
CA ALA A 51 0.39 -3.98 11.61
C ALA A 51 0.44 -2.47 11.92
N GLY A 52 1.44 -2.05 12.69
CA GLY A 52 1.67 -0.63 12.95
C GLY A 52 2.12 0.12 11.69
N ARG A 53 1.94 1.44 11.69
CA ARG A 53 2.27 2.32 10.56
C ARG A 53 3.70 2.11 10.04
N SER A 54 4.69 2.03 10.93
CA SER A 54 6.09 1.85 10.56
C SER A 54 6.36 0.55 9.80
N ALA A 55 5.70 -0.56 10.18
CA ALA A 55 5.84 -1.84 9.49
C ALA A 55 5.19 -1.80 8.09
N CYS A 56 4.03 -1.14 7.97
CA CYS A 56 3.35 -0.97 6.68
C CYS A 56 4.14 -0.04 5.74
N LEU A 57 4.69 1.06 6.26
CA LEU A 57 5.51 2.01 5.49
C LEU A 57 6.80 1.37 4.99
N ALA A 58 7.47 0.56 5.82
CA ALA A 58 8.64 -0.21 5.38
C ALA A 58 8.27 -1.11 4.19
N ARG A 59 7.13 -1.82 4.27
CA ARG A 59 6.67 -2.70 3.19
C ARG A 59 6.35 -1.95 1.88
N VAL A 60 5.80 -0.75 1.96
CA VAL A 60 5.49 0.11 0.80
C VAL A 60 6.76 0.71 0.21
N ALA A 61 7.68 1.21 1.04
CA ALA A 61 8.96 1.77 0.60
C ALA A 61 9.82 0.74 -0.16
N HIS A 62 9.80 -0.52 0.27
CA HIS A 62 10.48 -1.61 -0.44
C HIS A 62 9.88 -1.92 -1.81
N THR A 63 8.58 -1.72 -2.01
CA THR A 63 7.93 -1.91 -3.32
C THR A 63 8.10 -0.70 -4.23
N ALA A 64 8.20 0.51 -3.68
CA ALA A 64 8.22 1.76 -4.46
C ALA A 64 9.61 2.35 -4.70
N THR A 65 10.69 1.57 -4.55
CA THR A 65 12.04 2.06 -4.90
C THR A 65 12.27 2.01 -6.40
N THR A 66 11.51 2.82 -7.15
CA THR A 66 11.98 3.39 -8.41
C THR A 66 11.84 4.89 -8.28
N PRO A 67 12.95 5.65 -8.17
CA PRO A 67 12.92 7.10 -8.29
C PRO A 67 12.61 7.47 -9.75
N SER A 68 11.36 7.32 -10.17
CA SER A 68 10.88 7.84 -11.46
C SER A 68 10.63 9.34 -11.35
N ASP A 69 11.70 10.10 -11.12
CA ASP A 69 11.72 11.57 -11.24
C ASP A 69 12.77 12.07 -12.25
N GLU A 70 13.35 11.22 -13.11
CA GLU A 70 14.34 11.67 -14.12
C GLU A 70 14.09 11.14 -15.55
N ALA A 71 12.84 11.00 -16.00
CA ALA A 71 12.55 10.63 -17.40
C ALA A 71 11.50 11.54 -18.07
N ARG A 72 11.45 12.81 -17.68
CA ARG A 72 10.61 13.85 -18.33
C ARG A 72 11.36 15.17 -18.58
N ARG A 73 12.60 15.12 -19.06
CA ARG A 73 13.19 16.26 -19.77
C ARG A 73 14.12 15.85 -20.89
#